data_AF-A0A7V0Q5K1-F1
#
_entry.id   AF-A0A7V0Q5K1-F1
#
_cell.length_a   1.000
_cell.length_b   1.000
_cell.length_c   1.000
_cell.angle_alpha   90.00
_cell.angle_beta   90.00
_cell.angle_gamma   90.00
#
_symmetry.space_group_name_H-M   'P 1'
#
loop_
_entity.id
_entity.type
_entity.pdbx_description
1 polymer ?
#
loop_
_entity_poly.entity_id
_entity_poly.type
_entity_poly.pdbx_seq_one_letter_code
_entity_poly.pdbx_strand_id
1 'polypeptide(L)'
;MMLPALVVAGVVAFAEAISLPPLEVSVGRRRGAVDVGATARMLLIGLSAGLSLASAMEVAADELGPEPAAELRLVLRRARVVGLATALATADGLSMRLFHRLARAHMTGAPTIGTIAAFIEEHRTAQRAAVLEKLRRLPVTLTVPLALLILPGFVLLTLGPTVANIVQQLVGGLL
;
A
#
# COMPACT_ATOMS: atom_id res chain seq x y z
N MET A 1 18.40 -49.59 -6.82
CA MET A 1 19.24 -48.39 -6.60
C MET A 1 18.61 -47.06 -7.07
N MET A 2 17.33 -47.01 -7.47
CA MET A 2 16.72 -45.79 -8.06
C MET A 2 15.98 -44.87 -7.08
N LEU A 3 15.71 -45.34 -5.85
CA LEU A 3 15.00 -44.58 -4.81
C LEU A 3 15.75 -43.34 -4.26
N PRO A 4 17.07 -43.36 -4.00
CA PRO A 4 17.75 -42.19 -3.43
C PRO A 4 17.93 -41.05 -4.45
N ALA A 5 18.11 -41.37 -5.73
CA ALA A 5 18.26 -40.37 -6.79
C ALA A 5 16.96 -39.56 -7.02
N LEU A 6 15.80 -40.20 -6.87
CA LEU A 6 14.50 -39.58 -7.08
C LEU A 6 14.14 -38.62 -5.93
N VAL A 7 14.55 -38.94 -4.69
CA VAL A 7 14.42 -38.04 -3.53
C VAL A 7 15.32 -36.83 -3.68
N VAL A 8 16.58 -37.02 -4.09
CA VAL A 8 17.51 -35.90 -4.32
C VAL A 8 17.04 -35.02 -5.49
N ALA A 9 16.56 -35.61 -6.59
CA ALA A 9 15.98 -34.86 -7.70
C ALA A 9 14.74 -34.05 -7.29
N GLY A 10 13.90 -34.61 -6.41
CA GLY A 10 12.74 -33.91 -5.84
C GLY A 10 13.13 -32.71 -4.97
N VAL A 11 14.20 -32.82 -4.18
CA VAL A 11 14.72 -31.72 -3.35
C VAL A 11 15.38 -30.62 -4.19
N VAL A 12 16.14 -31.00 -5.23
CA VAL A 12 16.83 -30.04 -6.11
C VAL A 12 15.84 -29.29 -7.02
N ALA A 13 14.88 -29.99 -7.63
CA ALA A 13 13.84 -29.34 -8.44
C ALA A 13 12.97 -28.38 -7.60
N PHE A 14 12.79 -28.70 -6.32
CA PHE A 14 12.06 -27.87 -5.38
C PHE A 14 12.86 -26.64 -4.92
N ALA A 15 14.18 -26.76 -4.74
CA ALA A 15 15.06 -25.61 -4.49
C ALA A 15 15.08 -24.64 -5.68
N GLU A 16 14.98 -25.16 -6.91
CA GLU A 16 14.90 -24.36 -8.13
C GLU A 16 13.53 -23.67 -8.29
N ALA A 17 12.44 -24.35 -7.90
CA ALA A 17 11.07 -23.80 -7.90
C ALA A 17 10.81 -22.78 -6.76
N ILE A 18 11.59 -22.82 -5.68
CA ILE A 18 11.62 -21.83 -4.58
C ILE A 18 12.59 -20.69 -4.85
N SER A 19 13.12 -20.53 -6.07
CA SER A 19 13.56 -19.21 -6.54
C SER A 19 12.35 -18.27 -6.51
N LEU A 20 12.13 -17.70 -5.32
CA LEU A 20 11.06 -16.78 -4.99
C LEU A 20 11.09 -15.74 -6.11
N PRO A 21 9.99 -15.53 -6.86
CA PRO A 21 9.88 -14.27 -7.59
C PRO A 21 10.16 -13.20 -6.53
N PRO A 22 11.07 -12.26 -6.81
CA PRO A 22 11.53 -11.33 -5.79
C PRO A 22 10.29 -10.81 -5.11
N LEU A 23 10.22 -10.98 -3.78
CA LEU A 23 9.36 -10.17 -2.95
C LEU A 23 9.91 -8.76 -3.10
N GLU A 24 9.63 -8.15 -4.26
CA GLU A 24 9.46 -6.74 -4.39
C GLU A 24 8.31 -6.45 -3.43
N VAL A 25 8.69 -6.32 -2.16
CA VAL A 25 8.08 -5.35 -1.28
C VAL A 25 8.30 -4.06 -2.03
N SER A 26 7.39 -3.81 -2.97
CA SER A 26 7.02 -2.50 -3.42
C SER A 26 6.51 -1.84 -2.14
N VAL A 27 7.47 -1.43 -1.30
CA VAL A 27 7.35 -0.25 -0.46
C VAL A 27 7.06 0.81 -1.49
N GLY A 28 5.77 0.90 -1.84
CA GLY A 28 5.31 1.64 -2.98
C GLY A 28 5.87 3.01 -2.77
N ARG A 29 6.90 3.33 -3.54
CA ARG A 29 7.56 4.60 -3.52
C ARG A 29 6.48 5.50 -4.09
N ARG A 30 5.57 5.98 -3.23
CA ARG A 30 4.51 6.96 -3.52
C ARG A 30 5.18 8.32 -3.77
N ARG A 31 6.31 8.34 -4.48
CA ARG A 31 6.95 9.52 -5.01
C ARG A 31 6.36 9.67 -6.41
N GLY A 32 5.18 10.25 -6.50
CA GLY A 32 4.60 10.59 -7.81
C GLY A 32 3.10 10.80 -7.85
N ALA A 33 2.32 10.15 -6.98
CA ALA A 33 0.88 10.42 -6.92
C ALA A 33 0.62 11.51 -5.88
N VAL A 34 -0.04 12.59 -6.29
CA VAL A 34 -0.58 13.63 -5.39
C VAL A 34 -1.20 13.01 -4.16
N ASP A 35 -0.61 13.26 -2.99
CA ASP A 35 -1.22 12.86 -1.73
C ASP A 35 -2.32 13.86 -1.38
N VAL A 36 -3.54 13.60 -1.85
CA VAL A 36 -4.74 14.38 -1.51
C VAL A 36 -4.92 14.46 0.02
N GLY A 37 -4.45 13.44 0.75
CA GLY A 37 -4.42 13.44 2.21
C GLY A 37 -3.42 14.44 2.80
N ALA A 38 -2.30 14.74 2.12
CA ALA A 38 -1.37 15.79 2.52
C ALA A 38 -1.98 17.18 2.30
N THR A 39 -2.61 17.42 1.15
CA THR A 39 -3.34 18.67 0.88
C THR A 39 -4.41 18.93 1.94
N ALA A 40 -5.26 17.94 2.23
CA ALA A 40 -6.29 18.06 3.26
C ALA A 40 -5.70 18.37 4.65
N ARG A 41 -4.60 17.72 5.04
CA ARG A 41 -3.92 17.98 6.32
C ARG A 41 -3.36 19.39 6.40
N MET A 42 -2.75 19.88 5.33
CA MET A 42 -2.18 21.23 5.32
C MET A 42 -3.26 22.30 5.45
N LEU A 43 -4.40 22.12 4.75
CA LEU A 43 -5.56 22.99 4.91
C LEU A 43 -6.12 22.93 6.33
N LEU A 44 -6.20 21.74 6.93
CA LEU A 44 -6.65 21.59 8.32
C LEU A 44 -5.75 22.35 9.29
N ILE A 45 -4.43 22.25 9.14
CA ILE A 45 -3.44 22.96 9.97
C ILE A 45 -3.64 24.47 9.84
N GLY A 46 -3.72 24.99 8.60
CA GLY A 46 -3.93 26.41 8.35
C GLY A 46 -5.23 26.93 8.96
N LEU A 47 -6.35 26.24 8.75
CA LEU A 47 -7.64 26.62 9.33
C LEU A 47 -7.63 26.53 10.86
N SER A 48 -6.98 25.52 11.43
CA SER A 48 -6.83 25.36 12.89
C SER A 48 -5.98 26.47 13.49
N ALA A 49 -5.06 27.05 12.72
CA ALA A 49 -4.27 28.21 13.08
C ALA A 49 -5.01 29.55 12.88
N GLY A 50 -6.28 29.53 12.48
CA GLY A 50 -7.10 30.73 12.28
C GLY A 50 -7.00 31.35 10.88
N LEU A 51 -6.32 30.70 9.92
CA LEU A 51 -6.29 31.18 8.54
C LEU A 51 -7.68 31.03 7.89
N SER A 52 -7.96 31.92 6.94
CA SER A 52 -9.08 31.73 6.02
C SER A 52 -8.82 30.53 5.11
N LEU A 53 -9.87 29.94 4.52
CA LEU A 53 -9.71 28.83 3.58
C LEU A 53 -8.82 29.21 2.37
N ALA A 54 -8.97 30.43 1.83
CA ALA A 54 -8.12 30.90 0.74
C ALA A 54 -6.66 31.04 1.16
N SER A 55 -6.38 31.65 2.32
CA SER A 55 -5.02 31.79 2.84
C SER A 55 -4.37 30.45 3.18
N ALA A 56 -5.15 29.50 3.73
CA ALA A 56 -4.67 28.15 3.98
C ALA A 56 -4.31 27.42 2.67
N MET A 57 -5.07 27.65 1.58
CA MET A 57 -4.75 27.12 0.26
C MET A 57 -3.50 27.76 -0.36
N GLU A 58 -3.26 29.06 -0.13
CA GLU A 58 -2.03 29.73 -0.55
C GLU A 58 -0.82 29.12 0.14
N VAL A 59 -0.84 29.04 1.47
CA VAL A 59 0.22 28.38 2.26
C VAL A 59 0.42 26.93 1.82
N ALA A 60 -0.66 26.17 1.61
CA ALA A 60 -0.55 24.80 1.14
C ALA A 60 0.05 24.69 -0.26
N ALA A 61 -0.18 25.66 -1.15
CA ALA A 61 0.41 25.67 -2.49
C ALA A 61 1.90 25.99 -2.49
N ASP A 62 2.40 26.67 -1.47
CA ASP A 62 3.82 27.01 -1.34
C ASP A 62 4.62 25.87 -0.69
N GLU A 63 3.97 25.05 0.13
CA GLU A 63 4.61 23.97 0.90
C GLU A 63 4.46 22.57 0.27
N LEU A 64 3.43 22.34 -0.55
CA LEU A 64 3.25 21.06 -1.25
C LEU A 64 4.04 20.98 -2.57
N GLY A 65 4.18 19.75 -3.06
CA GLY A 65 4.78 19.47 -4.37
C GLY A 65 4.04 20.14 -5.54
N PRO A 66 4.66 20.15 -6.74
CA PRO A 66 4.25 21.00 -7.86
C PRO A 66 2.82 20.73 -8.36
N GLU A 67 2.38 19.48 -8.32
CA GLU A 67 1.06 19.07 -8.81
C GLU A 67 -0.11 19.53 -7.90
N PRO A 68 -0.12 19.24 -6.58
CA PRO A 68 -1.11 19.81 -5.67
C PRO A 68 -1.06 21.35 -5.63
N ALA A 69 0.14 21.93 -5.71
CA ALA A 69 0.30 23.38 -5.77
C ALA A 69 -0.35 23.99 -7.03
N ALA A 70 -0.25 23.34 -8.19
CA ALA A 70 -0.87 23.79 -9.42
C ALA A 70 -2.41 23.74 -9.32
N GLU A 71 -2.98 22.67 -8.77
CA GLU A 71 -4.43 22.56 -8.52
C GLU A 71 -4.92 23.68 -7.59
N LEU A 72 -4.26 23.87 -6.45
CA LEU A 72 -4.63 24.90 -5.48
C LEU A 72 -4.56 26.31 -6.08
N ARG A 73 -3.47 26.64 -6.79
CA ARG A 73 -3.33 27.94 -7.46
C ARG A 73 -4.35 28.13 -8.57
N LEU A 74 -4.73 27.08 -9.29
CA LEU A 74 -5.79 27.14 -10.30
C LEU A 74 -7.13 27.49 -9.67
N VAL A 75 -7.50 26.81 -8.57
CA VAL A 75 -8.74 27.11 -7.84
C VAL A 75 -8.71 28.53 -7.29
N LEU A 76 -7.60 28.97 -6.67
CA LEU A 76 -7.46 30.34 -6.15
C LEU A 76 -7.58 31.39 -7.25
N ARG A 77 -6.96 31.18 -8.41
CA ARG A 77 -7.11 32.08 -9.58
C ARG A 77 -8.57 32.16 -10.04
N ARG A 78 -9.25 31.01 -10.14
CA ARG A 78 -10.67 30.95 -10.54
C ARG A 78 -11.57 31.62 -9.50
N ALA A 79 -11.27 31.45 -8.21
CA ALA A 79 -12.01 32.04 -7.10
C ALA A 79 -12.03 33.58 -7.14
N ARG A 80 -11.00 34.22 -7.69
CA ARG A 80 -10.97 35.68 -7.89
C ARG A 80 -12.00 36.18 -8.91
N VAL A 81 -12.49 35.31 -9.79
CA VAL A 81 -13.45 35.65 -10.85
C VAL A 81 -14.86 35.22 -10.49
N VAL A 82 -15.04 33.98 -10.01
CA VAL A 82 -16.37 33.38 -9.80
C VAL A 82 -16.73 33.13 -8.32
N GLY A 83 -15.85 33.53 -7.40
CA GLY A 83 -15.97 33.23 -5.98
C GLY A 83 -15.45 31.85 -5.59
N LEU A 84 -15.09 31.69 -4.31
CA LEU A 84 -14.42 30.50 -3.79
C LEU A 84 -15.31 29.24 -3.85
N ALA A 85 -16.58 29.35 -3.44
CA ALA A 85 -17.51 28.22 -3.47
C ALA A 85 -17.66 27.64 -4.89
N THR A 86 -17.91 28.51 -5.88
CA THR A 86 -18.06 28.11 -7.28
C THR A 86 -16.76 27.53 -7.83
N ALA A 87 -15.62 28.17 -7.54
CA ALA A 87 -14.33 27.69 -8.00
C ALA A 87 -14.02 26.28 -7.48
N LEU A 88 -14.31 26.01 -6.21
CA LEU A 88 -14.17 24.69 -5.59
C LEU A 88 -15.18 23.68 -6.15
N ALA A 89 -16.41 24.10 -6.43
CA ALA A 89 -17.47 23.24 -6.97
C ALA A 89 -17.23 22.82 -8.43
N THR A 90 -16.44 23.61 -9.18
CA THR A 90 -16.07 23.32 -10.57
C THR A 90 -14.62 22.88 -10.71
N ALA A 91 -13.95 22.55 -9.59
CA ALA A 91 -12.55 22.17 -9.61
C ALA A 91 -12.42 20.69 -9.99
N ASP A 92 -11.67 20.42 -11.05
CA ASP A 92 -11.33 19.06 -11.49
C ASP A 92 -9.93 18.66 -11.00
N GLY A 93 -9.59 17.38 -11.15
CA GLY A 93 -8.28 16.83 -10.80
C GLY A 93 -8.32 15.84 -9.64
N LEU A 94 -7.16 15.57 -9.06
CA LEU A 94 -6.97 14.55 -8.04
C LEU A 94 -7.61 14.97 -6.70
N SER A 95 -7.60 16.27 -6.40
CA SER A 95 -8.22 16.82 -5.19
C SER A 95 -9.71 17.17 -5.36
N MET A 96 -10.33 16.85 -6.50
CA MET A 96 -11.73 17.19 -6.83
C MET A 96 -12.71 16.84 -5.70
N ARG A 97 -12.64 15.62 -5.15
CA ARG A 97 -13.55 15.17 -4.08
C ARG A 97 -13.45 16.04 -2.81
N LEU A 98 -12.24 16.48 -2.47
CA LEU A 98 -12.01 17.38 -1.35
C LEU A 98 -12.61 18.76 -1.65
N PHE A 99 -12.32 19.32 -2.82
CA PHE A 99 -12.82 20.64 -3.23
C PHE A 99 -14.33 20.70 -3.28
N HIS A 100 -15.00 19.69 -3.84
CA HIS A 100 -16.47 19.64 -3.88
C HIS A 100 -17.10 19.59 -2.48
N ARG A 101 -16.49 18.88 -1.53
CA ARG A 101 -16.96 18.88 -0.13
C ARG A 101 -16.76 20.23 0.53
N LEU A 102 -15.62 20.87 0.29
CA LEU A 102 -15.35 22.22 0.78
C LEU A 102 -16.32 23.25 0.17
N ALA A 103 -16.61 23.15 -1.12
CA ALA A 103 -17.60 23.98 -1.79
C ALA A 103 -18.97 23.83 -1.14
N ARG A 104 -19.43 22.59 -0.92
CA ARG A 104 -20.69 22.32 -0.25
C ARG A 104 -20.71 22.87 1.16
N ALA A 105 -19.66 22.63 1.96
CA ALA A 105 -19.56 23.16 3.32
C ALA A 105 -19.58 24.69 3.34
N HIS A 106 -18.89 25.33 2.39
CA HIS A 106 -18.88 26.79 2.27
C HIS A 106 -20.27 27.35 1.89
N MET A 107 -20.96 26.72 0.93
CA MET A 107 -22.31 27.13 0.51
C MET A 107 -23.37 26.90 1.60
N THR A 108 -23.24 25.84 2.40
CA THR A 108 -24.22 25.51 3.45
C THR A 108 -23.87 26.12 4.82
N GLY A 109 -22.73 26.81 4.94
CA GLY A 109 -22.21 27.29 6.23
C GLY A 109 -21.78 26.17 7.19
N ALA A 110 -21.54 24.95 6.70
CA ALA A 110 -21.11 23.85 7.55
C ALA A 110 -19.65 24.04 8.00
N PRO A 111 -19.26 23.54 9.20
CA PRO A 111 -17.90 23.69 9.70
C PRO A 111 -16.85 23.10 8.75
N THR A 112 -16.01 23.97 8.19
CA THR A 112 -14.98 23.57 7.21
C THR A 112 -13.93 22.65 7.86
N ILE A 113 -13.50 22.96 9.09
CA ILE A 113 -12.56 22.13 9.86
C ILE A 113 -13.10 20.71 10.03
N GLY A 114 -14.36 20.56 10.47
CA GLY A 114 -15.00 19.26 10.63
C GLY A 114 -15.12 18.49 9.31
N THR A 115 -15.42 19.20 8.21
CA THR A 115 -15.51 18.60 6.87
C THR A 115 -14.17 18.05 6.40
N ILE A 116 -13.07 18.77 6.62
CA ILE A 116 -11.71 18.32 6.27
C ILE A 116 -11.27 17.17 7.16
N ALA A 117 -11.51 17.25 8.47
CA ALA A 117 -11.18 16.17 9.41
C ALA A 117 -11.88 14.86 9.03
N ALA A 118 -13.18 14.91 8.72
CA ALA A 118 -13.93 13.75 8.24
C ALA A 118 -13.37 13.21 6.91
N PHE A 119 -13.01 14.09 5.97
CA PHE A 119 -12.38 13.68 4.72
C PHE A 119 -11.03 12.97 4.94
N ILE A 120 -10.19 13.48 5.86
CA ILE A 120 -8.90 12.85 6.19
C ILE A 120 -9.12 11.45 6.75
N GLU A 121 -10.08 11.26 7.66
CA GLU A 121 -10.33 9.94 8.26
C GLU A 121 -10.93 8.96 7.26
N GLU A 122 -11.83 9.41 6.38
CA GLU A 122 -12.33 8.59 5.27
C GLU A 122 -11.19 8.19 4.34
N HIS A 123 -10.31 9.13 3.98
CA HIS A 123 -9.17 8.85 3.11
C HIS A 123 -8.21 7.84 3.75
N ARG A 124 -7.92 7.98 5.06
CA ARG A 124 -7.10 7.02 5.81
C ARG A 124 -7.76 5.64 5.88
N THR A 125 -9.05 5.59 6.15
CA THR A 125 -9.81 4.34 6.22
C THR A 125 -9.84 3.64 4.87
N ALA A 126 -10.06 4.37 3.78
CA ALA A 126 -10.01 3.83 2.42
C ALA A 126 -8.62 3.30 2.06
N GLN A 127 -7.55 4.02 2.42
CA GLN A 127 -6.18 3.55 2.23
C GLN A 127 -5.88 2.27 3.02
N ARG A 128 -6.31 2.19 4.29
CA ARG A 128 -6.16 0.99 5.13
C ARG A 128 -6.93 -0.19 4.53
N ALA A 129 -8.17 0.02 4.11
CA ALA A 129 -8.98 -1.01 3.47
C ALA A 129 -8.33 -1.54 2.18
N ALA A 130 -7.78 -0.65 1.34
CA ALA A 130 -7.07 -1.05 0.12
C ALA A 130 -5.80 -1.86 0.41
N VAL A 131 -5.07 -1.54 1.48
CA VAL A 131 -3.93 -2.34 1.93
C VAL A 131 -4.39 -3.70 2.45
N LEU A 132 -5.41 -3.73 3.31
CA LEU A 132 -5.96 -4.97 3.85
C LEU A 132 -6.48 -5.92 2.76
N GLU A 133 -7.12 -5.38 1.71
CA GLU A 133 -7.58 -6.18 0.58
C GLU A 133 -6.43 -6.86 -0.16
N LYS A 134 -5.28 -6.19 -0.29
CA LYS A 134 -4.05 -6.81 -0.83
C LYS A 134 -3.51 -7.89 0.10
N LEU A 135 -3.54 -7.64 1.42
CA LEU A 135 -3.06 -8.60 2.42
C LEU A 135 -3.94 -9.86 2.51
N ARG A 136 -5.25 -9.78 2.23
CA ARG A 136 -6.16 -10.94 2.26
C ARG A 136 -5.75 -12.09 1.34
N ARG A 137 -4.98 -11.82 0.29
CA ARG A 137 -4.48 -12.84 -0.63
C ARG A 137 -3.24 -13.56 -0.11
N LEU A 138 -2.46 -12.93 0.78
CA LEU A 138 -1.21 -13.48 1.28
C LEU A 138 -1.36 -14.84 1.99
N PRO A 139 -2.33 -15.06 2.91
CA PRO A 139 -2.46 -16.34 3.58
C PRO A 139 -2.67 -17.49 2.59
N VAL A 140 -3.54 -17.29 1.59
CA VAL A 140 -3.85 -18.33 0.59
C VAL A 140 -2.62 -18.64 -0.28
N THR A 141 -1.89 -17.61 -0.72
CA THR A 141 -0.66 -17.80 -1.50
C THR A 141 0.46 -18.43 -0.69
N LEU A 142 0.50 -18.25 0.64
CA LEU A 142 1.53 -18.82 1.51
C LEU A 142 1.21 -20.24 2.00
N THR A 143 -0.07 -20.61 2.13
CA THR A 143 -0.46 -21.96 2.60
C THR A 143 0.02 -23.07 1.66
N VAL A 144 -0.08 -22.88 0.34
CA VAL A 144 0.33 -23.88 -0.66
C VAL A 144 1.83 -24.20 -0.61
N PRO A 145 2.76 -23.22 -0.70
CA PRO A 145 4.18 -23.51 -0.61
C PRO A 145 4.60 -24.02 0.77
N LEU A 146 3.98 -23.55 1.86
CA LEU A 146 4.23 -24.10 3.20
C LEU A 146 3.82 -25.57 3.30
N ALA A 147 2.62 -25.93 2.82
CA ALA A 147 2.16 -27.31 2.80
C ALA A 147 3.07 -28.21 1.95
N LEU A 148 3.52 -27.71 0.79
CA LEU A 148 4.44 -28.42 -0.09
C LEU A 148 5.84 -28.60 0.53
N LEU A 149 6.30 -27.66 1.36
CA LEU A 149 7.58 -27.72 2.09
C LEU A 149 7.56 -28.68 3.28
N ILE A 150 6.40 -28.90 3.90
CA ILE A 150 6.25 -29.84 5.02
C ILE A 150 6.46 -31.28 4.56
N LEU A 151 5.97 -31.65 3.37
CA LEU A 151 6.08 -33.00 2.82
C LEU A 151 7.53 -33.53 2.72
N PRO A 152 8.49 -32.84 2.09
CA PRO A 152 9.88 -33.33 2.02
C PRO A 152 10.54 -33.37 3.40
N GLY A 153 10.26 -32.39 4.27
CA GLY A 153 10.76 -32.40 5.66
C GLY A 153 10.25 -33.63 6.43
N PHE A 154 8.98 -33.98 6.27
CA PHE A 154 8.37 -35.16 6.87
C PHE A 154 9.01 -36.45 6.34
N VAL A 155 9.17 -36.57 5.02
CA VAL A 155 9.85 -37.72 4.39
C VAL A 155 11.26 -37.87 4.94
N LEU A 156 12.02 -36.77 5.07
CA LEU A 156 13.38 -36.79 5.59
C LEU A 156 13.43 -37.17 7.08
N LEU A 157 12.48 -36.70 7.89
CA LEU A 157 12.39 -37.04 9.30
C LEU A 157 12.01 -38.52 9.51
N THR A 158 11.08 -39.05 8.72
CA THR A 158 10.60 -40.42 8.86
C THR A 158 11.55 -41.45 8.25
N LEU A 159 12.08 -41.19 7.05
CA LEU A 159 12.95 -42.14 6.31
C LEU A 159 14.45 -41.88 6.50
N GLY A 160 14.82 -40.70 7.00
CA GLY A 160 16.23 -40.30 7.20
C GLY A 160 17.07 -41.30 7.99
N PRO A 161 16.62 -41.78 9.17
CA PRO A 161 17.36 -42.76 9.96
C PRO A 161 17.55 -44.08 9.22
N THR A 162 16.51 -44.55 8.52
CA THR A 162 16.55 -45.80 7.75
C THR A 162 17.57 -45.71 6.62
N VAL A 163 17.57 -44.60 5.87
CA VAL A 163 18.54 -44.37 4.80
C VAL A 163 19.96 -44.24 5.37
N ALA A 164 20.15 -43.53 6.48
CA ALA A 164 21.45 -43.39 7.14
C ALA A 164 22.02 -44.75 7.58
N ASN A 165 21.21 -45.61 8.17
CA ASN A 165 21.61 -46.96 8.58
C ASN A 165 22.04 -47.82 7.38
N ILE A 166 21.30 -47.75 6.26
CA ILE A 166 21.64 -48.50 5.03
C ILE A 166 22.98 -48.02 4.45
N VAL A 167 23.21 -46.70 4.42
CA VAL A 167 24.48 -46.14 3.95
C VAL A 167 25.63 -46.55 4.87
N GLN A 168 25.44 -46.51 6.19
CA GLN A 168 26.46 -46.98 7.14
C GLN A 168 26.77 -48.48 6.96
N GLN A 169 25.78 -49.33 6.68
CA GLN A 169 26.01 -50.75 6.41
C GLN A 169 26.75 -50.99 5.09
N LEU A 170 26.43 -50.22 4.04
CA LEU A 170 27.12 -50.31 2.75
C LEU A 170 28.56 -49.80 2.81
N VAL A 171 28.79 -48.67 3.49
CA VAL A 171 30.13 -48.07 3.62
C VAL A 171 30.98 -48.84 4.65
N GLY A 172 30.37 -49.29 5.75
CA GLY A 172 31.03 -50.09 6.78
C GLY A 172 31.31 -51.54 6.37
N GLY A 173 30.67 -52.05 5.31
CA GLY A 173 30.99 -53.35 4.71
C GLY A 173 32.10 -53.29 3.65
N LEU A 174 32.59 -52.10 3.33
CA LEU A 174 33.67 -51.83 2.35
C LEU A 174 35.02 -51.47 3.01
N LEU A 175 35.08 -51.42 4.35
CA LEU A 175 36.29 -51.32 5.18
C LEU A 175 36.49 -52.62 5.97
#